data_AF-A0A954CI96-F1
#
_entry.id   AF-A0A954CI96-F1
#
_cell.length_a   1.000
_cell.length_b   1.000
_cell.length_c   1.000
_cell.angle_alpha   90.00
_cell.angle_beta   90.00
_cell.angle_gamma   90.00
#
_symmetry.space_group_name_H-M   'P 1'
#
loop_
_entity.id
_entity.type
_entity.pdbx_description
1 polymer ?
#
loop_
_entity_poly.entity_id
_entity_poly.type
_entity_poly.pdbx_seq_one_letter_code
_entity_poly.pdbx_strand_id
1 'polypeptide(L)'
;MYLNTANLKHHVAAANRGRYALNAIALTERGTLSSDGHALLFVPYPEVDSNDAPKIDGVMGKAKAPKLALLDPADAGKAASMVSGKGRKSTLPALNLIHVEVKKGSIVMGATDGAGAQVMTCQQVEGQYPDVGAVIPDYSKATVASFEIDQLLRSLKALKGATGESNVTLRLIDDGQALGLSCKDGTAMLVMPLQVEKPEDHVADQLAKLRGSGPAVASPADPEEDDEHDEWEPTEAEMADAYDAFTALPTIPEHASA
;
A
#
# COMPACT_ATOMS: atom_id res chain seq x y z
N MET A 1 20.20 -3.54 -4.44
CA MET A 1 18.94 -3.11 -5.10
C MET A 1 19.02 -1.64 -5.50
N TYR A 2 18.17 -1.20 -6.42
CA TYR A 2 18.13 0.18 -6.91
C TYR A 2 16.80 0.83 -6.55
N LEU A 3 16.85 2.07 -6.08
CA LEU A 3 15.68 2.93 -5.87
C LEU A 3 15.75 4.12 -6.82
N ASN A 4 14.59 4.59 -7.28
CA ASN A 4 14.48 5.90 -7.91
C ASN A 4 13.98 6.94 -6.89
N THR A 5 13.87 8.20 -7.32
CA THR A 5 13.36 9.26 -6.44
C THR A 5 11.89 9.08 -6.05
N ALA A 6 11.07 8.41 -6.87
CA ALA A 6 9.67 8.13 -6.56
C ALA A 6 9.54 7.18 -5.37
N ASN A 7 10.39 6.14 -5.29
CA ASN A 7 10.42 5.19 -4.17
C ASN A 7 10.66 5.86 -2.80
N LEU A 8 11.32 7.03 -2.78
CA LEU A 8 11.70 7.73 -1.55
C LEU A 8 10.85 8.98 -1.27
N LYS A 9 10.44 9.70 -2.31
CA LYS A 9 9.67 10.95 -2.16
C LYS A 9 8.20 10.71 -1.95
N HIS A 10 7.63 9.69 -2.60
CA HIS A 10 6.23 9.36 -2.46
C HIS A 10 6.07 8.32 -1.36
N HIS A 11 5.50 8.75 -0.24
CA HIS A 11 5.12 7.88 0.85
C HIS A 11 3.85 8.38 1.50
N VAL A 12 3.09 7.45 2.06
CA VAL A 12 1.93 7.71 2.92
C VAL A 12 2.32 7.28 4.32
N ALA A 13 2.22 8.17 5.29
CA ALA A 13 2.63 7.92 6.68
C ALA A 13 1.47 8.20 7.63
N ALA A 14 1.34 7.38 8.68
CA ALA A 14 0.32 7.60 9.68
C ALA A 14 0.55 8.93 10.43
N ALA A 15 -0.53 9.68 10.66
CA ALA A 15 -0.44 10.90 11.47
C ALA A 15 -0.09 10.60 12.94
N ASN A 16 -0.34 9.37 13.40
CA ASN A 16 -0.16 8.95 14.78
C ASN A 16 1.25 8.43 15.04
N ARG A 17 1.97 9.13 15.93
CA ARG A 17 3.34 8.75 16.36
C ARG A 17 3.43 7.37 17.01
N GLY A 18 2.33 6.82 17.54
CA GLY A 18 2.31 5.50 18.19
C GLY A 18 2.46 4.30 17.24
N ARG A 19 2.29 4.50 15.92
CA ARG A 19 2.42 3.42 14.91
C ARG A 19 3.77 3.55 14.19
N TYR A 20 4.86 3.40 14.93
CA TYR A 20 6.22 3.68 14.46
C TYR A 20 6.60 2.96 13.15
N ALA A 21 6.22 1.68 12.98
CA ALA A 21 6.51 0.94 11.76
C ALA A 21 5.72 1.45 10.53
N LEU A 22 4.49 1.92 10.70
CA LEU A 22 3.67 2.49 9.62
C LEU A 22 4.13 3.89 9.21
N ASN A 23 4.92 4.55 10.05
CA ASN A 23 5.56 5.82 9.69
C ASN A 23 6.83 5.62 8.87
N ALA A 24 7.31 4.38 8.71
CA ALA A 24 8.48 4.07 7.91
C ALA A 24 8.10 3.70 6.46
N ILE A 25 9.10 3.81 5.58
CA ILE A 25 9.04 3.25 4.22
C ILE A 25 9.56 1.81 4.29
N ALA A 26 8.69 0.85 4.01
CA ALA A 26 9.06 -0.56 3.94
C ALA A 26 9.74 -0.88 2.61
N LEU A 27 11.00 -1.31 2.67
CA LEU A 27 11.76 -1.86 1.56
C LEU A 27 11.50 -3.37 1.50
N THR A 28 11.00 -3.86 0.37
CA THR A 28 10.63 -5.27 0.17
C THR A 28 11.44 -5.88 -0.97
N GLU A 29 11.15 -7.12 -1.35
CA GLU A 29 11.84 -7.75 -2.48
C GLU A 29 11.50 -7.12 -3.84
N ARG A 30 10.36 -6.41 -3.94
CA ARG A 30 9.78 -5.95 -5.21
C ARG A 30 9.66 -4.45 -5.35
N GLY A 31 9.70 -3.72 -4.24
CA GLY A 31 9.47 -2.29 -4.25
C GLY A 31 9.46 -1.68 -2.85
N THR A 32 9.06 -0.42 -2.79
CA THR A 32 8.78 0.28 -1.55
C THR A 32 7.29 0.29 -1.24
N LEU A 33 6.96 0.12 0.03
CA LEU A 33 5.60 0.14 0.56
C LEU A 33 5.50 1.21 1.64
N SER A 34 4.38 1.93 1.68
CA SER A 34 4.06 2.89 2.74
C SER A 34 2.55 2.96 2.94
N SER A 35 2.11 3.11 4.19
CA SER A 35 0.69 3.15 4.53
C SER A 35 0.44 3.97 5.78
N ASP A 36 -0.68 4.69 5.83
CA ASP A 36 -1.20 5.34 7.04
C ASP A 36 -2.29 4.51 7.77
N GLY A 37 -2.64 3.34 7.23
CA GLY A 37 -3.75 2.51 7.67
C GLY A 37 -5.09 2.80 6.96
N HIS A 38 -5.16 3.85 6.13
CA HIS A 38 -6.31 4.16 5.27
C HIS A 38 -6.00 3.99 3.80
N ALA A 39 -4.76 4.30 3.40
CA ALA A 39 -4.24 4.13 2.06
C ALA A 39 -2.95 3.30 2.09
N LEU A 40 -2.70 2.58 1.01
CA LEU A 40 -1.48 1.83 0.77
C LEU A 40 -0.88 2.31 -0.55
N LEU A 41 0.39 2.71 -0.51
CA LEU A 41 1.16 3.06 -1.69
C LEU A 41 2.28 2.03 -1.89
N PHE A 42 2.29 1.42 -3.06
CA PHE A 42 3.37 0.58 -3.55
C PHE A 42 4.06 1.26 -4.72
N VAL A 43 5.38 1.35 -4.66
CA VAL A 43 6.20 1.82 -5.79
C VAL A 43 7.20 0.73 -6.13
N PRO A 44 7.11 0.11 -7.30
CA PRO A 44 8.04 -0.95 -7.66
C PRO A 44 9.45 -0.43 -7.89
N TYR A 45 10.43 -1.33 -7.81
CA TYR A 45 11.80 -0.97 -8.16
C TYR A 45 11.96 -0.77 -9.67
N PRO A 46 12.81 0.18 -10.11
CA PRO A 46 13.12 0.31 -11.52
C PRO A 46 13.83 -0.95 -12.03
N GLU A 47 13.44 -1.40 -13.22
CA GLU A 47 14.14 -2.45 -13.95
C GLU A 47 15.44 -1.86 -14.51
N VAL A 48 16.57 -2.22 -13.89
CA VAL A 48 17.90 -1.72 -14.27
C VAL A 48 18.83 -2.90 -14.41
N ASP A 49 19.50 -3.03 -15.55
CA ASP A 49 20.59 -3.99 -15.69
C ASP A 49 21.72 -3.58 -14.73
N SER A 50 22.08 -4.49 -13.83
CA SER A 50 23.18 -4.32 -12.90
C SER A 50 24.53 -4.01 -13.57
N ASN A 51 24.68 -4.30 -14.87
CA ASN A 51 25.87 -3.96 -15.65
C ASN A 51 25.93 -2.48 -16.06
N ASP A 52 24.77 -1.82 -16.16
CA ASP A 52 24.66 -0.41 -16.59
C ASP A 52 24.71 0.57 -15.42
N ALA A 53 24.54 0.08 -14.18
CA ALA A 53 24.58 0.89 -12.99
C ALA A 53 26.03 1.23 -12.58
N PRO A 54 26.35 2.51 -12.30
CA PRO A 54 27.69 2.91 -11.93
C PRO A 54 28.11 2.32 -10.58
N LYS A 55 29.36 1.84 -10.46
CA LYS A 55 29.87 1.35 -9.17
C LYS A 55 30.08 2.50 -8.20
N ILE A 56 29.65 2.34 -6.96
CA ILE A 56 29.78 3.32 -5.89
C ILE A 56 30.61 2.70 -4.77
N ASP A 57 31.76 3.30 -4.47
CA ASP A 57 32.62 2.84 -3.38
C ASP A 57 31.85 2.90 -2.05
N GLY A 58 31.87 1.79 -1.30
CA GLY A 58 31.15 1.66 -0.02
C GLY A 58 29.72 1.10 -0.13
N VAL A 59 29.19 0.90 -1.34
CA VAL A 59 27.87 0.24 -1.54
C VAL A 59 28.00 -0.87 -2.58
N MET A 60 27.77 -2.12 -2.17
CA MET A 60 28.05 -3.27 -3.04
C MET A 60 27.08 -3.44 -4.22
N GLY A 61 25.99 -2.66 -4.30
CA GLY A 61 25.06 -2.59 -5.45
C GLY A 61 24.25 -3.87 -5.75
N LYS A 62 24.80 -5.04 -5.45
CA LYS A 62 24.28 -6.39 -5.74
C LYS A 62 23.57 -7.05 -4.56
N ALA A 63 23.24 -6.31 -3.51
CA ALA A 63 22.46 -6.88 -2.42
C ALA A 63 21.09 -7.34 -2.95
N LYS A 64 20.78 -8.63 -2.77
CA LYS A 64 19.43 -9.17 -2.92
C LYS A 64 18.49 -8.23 -2.15
N ALA A 65 17.36 -7.87 -2.77
CA ALA A 65 16.37 -7.04 -2.12
C ALA A 65 15.98 -7.70 -0.78
N PRO A 66 15.85 -6.94 0.31
CA PRO A 66 15.57 -7.50 1.62
C PRO A 66 14.16 -8.11 1.62
N LYS A 67 13.95 -9.16 2.42
CA LYS A 67 12.59 -9.64 2.68
C LYS A 67 11.71 -8.53 3.24
N LEU A 68 12.26 -7.77 4.20
CA LEU A 68 11.69 -6.54 4.72
C LEU A 68 12.77 -5.73 5.45
N ALA A 69 12.84 -4.43 5.20
CA ALA A 69 13.61 -3.47 6.00
C ALA A 69 12.86 -2.14 6.08
N LEU A 70 12.97 -1.42 7.19
CA LEU A 70 12.23 -0.17 7.39
C LEU A 70 13.17 1.03 7.37
N LEU A 71 12.84 1.99 6.50
CA LEU A 71 13.58 3.23 6.31
C LEU A 71 12.80 4.42 6.87
N ASP A 72 13.46 5.25 7.66
CA ASP A 72 12.86 6.50 8.16
C ASP A 72 12.63 7.50 6.99
N PRO A 73 11.44 8.11 6.87
CA PRO A 73 11.14 9.05 5.79
C PRO A 73 12.06 10.27 5.73
N ALA A 74 12.59 10.74 6.86
CA ALA A 74 13.52 11.86 6.89
C ALA A 74 14.85 11.46 6.23
N ASP A 75 15.32 10.23 6.48
CA ASP A 75 16.53 9.71 5.85
C ASP A 75 16.29 9.35 4.38
N ALA A 76 15.09 8.89 4.03
CA ALA A 76 14.66 8.75 2.64
C ALA A 76 14.69 10.09 1.88
N GLY A 77 14.22 11.17 2.52
CA GLY A 77 14.25 12.52 1.96
C GLY A 77 15.68 13.01 1.71
N LYS A 78 16.60 12.77 2.64
CA LYS A 78 18.03 13.06 2.46
C LYS A 78 18.61 12.24 1.31
N ALA A 79 18.31 10.94 1.24
CA ALA A 79 18.79 10.08 0.17
C ALA A 79 18.29 10.53 -1.21
N ALA A 80 17.01 10.90 -1.32
CA ALA A 80 16.44 11.44 -2.55
C ALA A 80 17.14 12.72 -3.02
N SER A 81 17.67 13.52 -2.08
CA SER A 81 18.42 14.74 -2.39
C SER A 81 19.79 14.48 -3.01
N MET A 82 20.42 13.33 -2.73
CA MET A 82 21.74 12.95 -3.26
C MET A 82 21.73 12.78 -4.78
N VAL A 83 20.59 12.35 -5.34
CA VAL A 83 20.40 12.17 -6.79
C VAL A 83 19.94 13.46 -7.46
N SER A 84 19.16 14.28 -6.77
CA SER A 84 18.63 15.53 -7.32
C SER A 84 19.62 16.70 -7.28
N GLY A 85 20.92 16.42 -7.40
CA GLY A 85 22.00 17.41 -7.38
C GLY A 85 21.67 18.65 -8.21
N LYS A 86 21.78 19.82 -7.57
CA LYS A 86 21.37 21.13 -8.09
C LYS A 86 21.83 21.36 -9.54
N GLY A 87 20.90 21.32 -10.49
CA GLY A 87 21.06 21.99 -11.79
C GLY A 87 21.47 21.13 -12.99
N ARG A 88 21.66 19.81 -12.87
CA ARG A 88 21.90 18.94 -14.02
C ARG A 88 20.80 17.90 -14.16
N LYS A 89 19.84 18.16 -15.06
CA LYS A 89 18.98 17.11 -15.61
C LYS A 89 19.87 16.20 -16.46
N SER A 90 20.50 15.22 -15.83
CA SER A 90 21.20 14.19 -16.59
C SER A 90 20.17 13.40 -17.39
N THR A 91 20.40 13.27 -18.69
CA THR A 91 19.62 12.41 -19.57
C THR A 91 19.94 10.93 -19.37
N LEU A 92 20.99 10.60 -18.60
CA LEU A 92 21.38 9.22 -18.30
C LEU A 92 20.51 8.68 -17.15
N PRO A 93 19.61 7.72 -17.39
CA PRO A 93 18.71 7.19 -16.37
C PRO A 93 19.46 6.54 -15.20
N ALA A 94 20.62 5.95 -15.46
CA ALA A 94 21.46 5.30 -14.46
C ALA A 94 21.98 6.25 -13.37
N LEU A 95 22.11 7.56 -13.67
CA LEU A 95 22.51 8.59 -12.71
C LEU A 95 21.35 9.05 -11.81
N ASN A 96 20.11 8.60 -12.10
CA ASN A 96 18.93 8.89 -11.28
C ASN A 96 18.61 7.77 -10.26
N LEU A 97 19.56 6.87 -10.02
CA LEU A 97 19.39 5.69 -9.18
C LEU A 97 20.14 5.83 -7.85
N ILE A 98 19.56 5.25 -6.82
CA ILE A 98 20.13 5.12 -5.48
C ILE A 98 20.42 3.65 -5.25
N HIS A 99 21.69 3.35 -5.03
CA HIS A 99 22.16 2.03 -4.66
C HIS A 99 21.83 1.82 -3.20
N VAL A 100 21.09 0.75 -2.90
CA VAL A 100 20.74 0.43 -1.51
C VAL A 100 21.26 -0.96 -1.15
N GLU A 101 21.92 -0.99 0.00
CA GLU A 101 22.42 -2.18 0.66
C GLU A 101 21.88 -2.23 2.09
N VAL A 102 21.12 -3.28 2.39
CA VAL A 102 20.56 -3.50 3.73
C VAL A 102 21.51 -4.40 4.50
N LYS A 103 22.01 -3.91 5.64
CA LYS A 103 22.87 -4.64 6.58
C LYS A 103 22.08 -4.93 7.86
N LYS A 104 22.65 -5.70 8.80
CA LYS A 104 21.98 -5.95 10.09
C LYS A 104 21.85 -4.62 10.86
N GLY A 105 20.62 -4.13 11.03
CA GLY A 105 20.30 -2.91 11.79
C GLY A 105 20.55 -1.59 11.05
N SER A 106 21.10 -1.59 9.84
CA SER A 106 21.38 -0.36 9.09
C SER A 106 21.08 -0.49 7.60
N ILE A 107 20.84 0.65 6.96
CA ILE A 107 20.64 0.77 5.51
C ILE A 107 21.72 1.72 4.99
N VAL A 108 22.49 1.24 4.03
CA VAL A 108 23.50 2.04 3.32
C VAL A 108 22.92 2.42 1.97
N MET A 109 22.92 3.72 1.69
CA MET A 109 22.41 4.29 0.44
C MET A 109 23.53 5.08 -0.24
N GLY A 110 23.70 4.88 -1.53
CA GLY A 110 24.70 5.59 -2.33
C GLY A 110 24.11 6.12 -3.63
N ALA A 111 24.55 7.29 -4.05
CA ALA A 111 24.24 7.86 -5.35
C ALA A 111 25.49 8.48 -5.97
N THR A 112 25.50 8.63 -7.29
CA THR A 112 26.59 9.29 -8.01
C THR A 112 26.03 10.18 -9.11
N ASP A 113 26.64 11.34 -9.30
CA ASP A 113 26.35 12.27 -10.40
C ASP A 113 27.37 12.14 -11.55
N GLY A 114 28.23 11.13 -11.50
CA GLY A 114 29.34 10.90 -12.42
C GLY A 114 30.60 11.72 -12.12
N ALA A 115 30.52 12.76 -11.28
CA ALA A 115 31.66 13.54 -10.81
C ALA A 115 32.12 13.11 -9.41
N GLY A 116 31.21 12.63 -8.57
CA GLY A 116 31.52 12.10 -7.25
C GLY A 116 30.46 11.14 -6.71
N ALA A 117 30.87 10.28 -5.79
CA ALA A 117 30.00 9.39 -5.04
C ALA A 117 29.56 10.06 -3.74
N GLN A 118 28.27 9.97 -3.43
CA GLN A 118 27.70 10.33 -2.13
C GLN A 118 27.18 9.05 -1.48
N VAL A 119 27.56 8.81 -0.23
CA VAL A 119 27.13 7.64 0.53
C VAL A 119 26.61 8.10 1.89
N MET A 120 25.47 7.54 2.30
CA MET A 120 24.91 7.73 3.62
C MET A 120 24.57 6.38 4.24
N THR A 121 24.68 6.30 5.56
CA THR A 121 24.23 5.15 6.35
C THR A 121 23.22 5.64 7.36
N CYS A 122 22.06 4.99 7.43
CA CYS A 122 21.04 5.24 8.43
C CYS A 122 20.74 3.96 9.23
N GLN A 123 20.17 4.13 10.41
CA GLN A 123 19.66 3.02 11.20
C GLN A 123 18.34 2.55 10.61
N GLN A 124 18.09 1.25 10.68
CA GLN A 124 16.77 0.71 10.36
C GLN A 124 15.78 1.13 11.45
N VAL A 125 14.55 1.44 11.04
CA VAL A 125 13.46 1.60 11.99
C VAL A 125 13.12 0.22 12.55
N GLU A 126 13.12 0.09 13.87
CA GLU A 126 12.72 -1.15 14.53
C GLU A 126 11.19 -1.30 14.53
N GLY A 127 10.71 -2.51 14.24
CA GLY A 127 9.28 -2.82 14.32
C GLY A 127 8.85 -3.87 13.31
N GLN A 128 7.63 -4.37 13.52
CA GLN A 128 6.97 -5.26 12.58
C GLN A 128 6.05 -4.44 11.67
N TYR A 129 6.30 -4.51 10.36
CA TYR A 129 5.38 -3.95 9.37
C TYR A 129 4.20 -4.90 9.19
N PRO A 130 2.96 -4.40 9.05
CA PRO A 130 1.80 -5.26 8.86
C PRO A 130 1.89 -6.06 7.57
N ASP A 131 1.24 -7.24 7.56
CA ASP A 131 1.11 -8.02 6.34
C ASP A 131 0.15 -7.33 5.37
N VAL A 132 0.73 -6.74 4.34
CA VAL A 132 0.02 -5.96 3.33
C VAL A 132 -0.68 -6.84 2.30
N GLY A 133 -0.25 -8.10 2.15
CA GLY A 133 -0.90 -9.04 1.23
C GLY A 133 -2.36 -9.32 1.63
N ALA A 134 -2.64 -9.33 2.94
CA ALA A 134 -3.97 -9.58 3.49
C ALA A 134 -4.96 -8.41 3.26
N VAL A 135 -4.48 -7.20 3.00
CA VAL A 135 -5.34 -6.00 2.83
C VAL A 135 -5.49 -5.55 1.38
N ILE A 136 -4.72 -6.11 0.45
CA ILE A 136 -4.86 -5.81 -0.97
C ILE A 136 -6.17 -6.45 -1.47
N PRO A 137 -7.12 -5.65 -2.02
CA PRO A 137 -8.38 -6.18 -2.51
C PRO A 137 -8.19 -7.20 -3.63
N ASP A 138 -9.11 -8.16 -3.70
CA ASP A 138 -9.22 -9.06 -4.85
C ASP A 138 -9.92 -8.34 -6.00
N TYR A 139 -9.15 -8.04 -7.06
CA TYR A 139 -9.66 -7.32 -8.22
C TYR A 139 -10.26 -8.23 -9.30
N SER A 140 -10.30 -9.55 -9.12
CA SER A 140 -10.81 -10.50 -10.14
C SER A 140 -12.26 -10.26 -10.57
N LYS A 141 -13.05 -9.61 -9.72
CA LYS A 141 -14.46 -9.25 -9.98
C LYS A 141 -14.70 -7.74 -10.02
N ALA A 142 -13.63 -6.94 -10.05
CA ALA A 142 -13.76 -5.49 -10.00
C ALA A 142 -14.24 -4.93 -11.34
N THR A 143 -15.16 -3.97 -11.30
CA THR A 143 -15.49 -3.13 -12.46
C THR A 143 -14.36 -2.14 -12.66
N VAL A 144 -13.77 -2.12 -13.86
CA VAL A 144 -12.69 -1.20 -14.19
C VAL A 144 -13.23 -0.04 -15.00
N ALA A 145 -12.81 1.17 -14.63
CA ALA A 145 -13.13 2.40 -15.31
C ALA A 145 -11.85 3.22 -15.44
N SER A 146 -11.57 3.73 -16.64
CA SER A 146 -10.40 4.58 -16.91
C SER A 146 -10.85 6.00 -17.22
N PHE A 147 -10.10 6.98 -16.72
CA PHE A 147 -10.40 8.39 -16.85
C PHE A 147 -9.11 9.21 -16.91
N GLU A 148 -9.19 10.39 -17.50
CA GLU A 148 -8.08 11.33 -17.51
C GLU A 148 -7.82 11.87 -16.10
N ILE A 149 -6.66 11.54 -15.52
CA ILE A 149 -6.32 11.91 -14.14
C ILE A 149 -6.32 13.43 -13.91
N ASP A 150 -5.83 14.20 -14.88
CA ASP A 150 -5.79 15.66 -14.78
C ASP A 150 -7.19 16.26 -14.74
N GLN A 151 -8.11 15.71 -15.54
CA GLN A 151 -9.50 16.11 -15.52
C GLN A 151 -10.16 15.75 -14.19
N LEU A 152 -9.91 14.55 -13.65
CA LEU A 152 -10.42 14.14 -12.35
C LEU A 152 -9.92 15.06 -11.23
N LEU A 153 -8.63 15.35 -11.20
CA LEU A 153 -8.04 16.23 -10.20
C LEU A 153 -8.59 17.66 -10.29
N ARG A 154 -8.79 18.19 -11.50
CA ARG A 154 -9.43 19.50 -11.69
C ARG A 154 -10.87 19.50 -11.20
N SER A 155 -11.65 18.47 -11.53
CA SER A 155 -13.04 18.33 -11.10
C SER A 155 -13.16 18.22 -9.57
N LEU A 156 -12.34 17.39 -8.94
CA LEU A 156 -12.31 17.25 -7.47
C LEU A 156 -11.90 18.56 -6.78
N LYS A 157 -10.91 19.28 -7.32
CA LYS A 157 -10.51 20.60 -6.79
C LYS A 157 -11.61 21.64 -6.96
N ALA A 158 -12.29 21.68 -8.11
CA ALA A 158 -13.39 22.60 -8.36
C ALA A 158 -14.56 22.31 -7.40
N LEU A 159 -14.92 21.03 -7.22
CA LEU A 159 -15.96 20.58 -6.32
C LEU A 159 -15.66 20.95 -4.86
N LYS A 160 -14.42 20.68 -4.40
CA LYS A 160 -13.94 21.09 -3.08
C LYS A 160 -13.97 22.61 -2.90
N GLY A 161 -13.58 23.37 -3.93
CA GLY A 161 -13.63 24.83 -3.91
C GLY A 161 -15.05 25.39 -3.81
N ALA A 162 -16.02 24.75 -4.49
CA ALA A 162 -17.41 25.18 -4.51
C ALA A 162 -18.19 24.79 -3.25
N THR A 163 -17.92 23.60 -2.70
CA THR A 163 -18.72 23.02 -1.60
C THR A 163 -18.03 23.07 -0.24
N GLY A 164 -16.69 23.22 -0.20
CA GLY A 164 -15.90 23.07 1.02
C GLY A 164 -15.79 21.63 1.54
N GLU A 165 -16.49 20.68 0.93
CA GLU A 165 -16.53 19.28 1.34
C GLU A 165 -15.25 18.54 0.97
N SER A 166 -14.84 17.63 1.85
CA SER A 166 -13.69 16.74 1.63
C SER A 166 -14.11 15.30 1.28
N ASN A 167 -15.40 14.99 1.43
CA ASN A 167 -15.98 13.70 1.05
C ASN A 167 -16.71 13.85 -0.28
N VAL A 168 -16.33 13.03 -1.25
CA VAL A 168 -16.93 13.01 -2.59
C VAL A 168 -17.44 11.62 -2.89
N THR A 169 -18.67 11.53 -3.37
CA THR A 169 -19.26 10.28 -3.86
C THR A 169 -18.98 10.17 -5.35
N LEU A 170 -18.31 9.08 -5.72
CA LEU A 170 -18.08 8.69 -7.10
C LEU A 170 -19.15 7.67 -7.52
N ARG A 171 -19.79 7.89 -8.67
CA ARG A 171 -20.81 6.99 -9.22
C ARG A 171 -20.55 6.75 -10.69
N LEU A 172 -20.48 5.48 -11.09
CA LEU A 172 -20.56 5.10 -12.50
C LEU A 172 -22.01 5.30 -12.96
N ILE A 173 -22.21 6.10 -14.01
CA ILE A 173 -23.52 6.40 -14.59
C ILE A 173 -23.54 5.99 -16.07
N ASP A 174 -24.72 5.95 -16.65
CA ASP A 174 -24.95 5.61 -18.06
C ASP A 174 -24.29 4.28 -18.44
N ASP A 175 -24.61 3.22 -17.68
CA ASP A 175 -24.07 1.87 -17.86
C ASP A 175 -22.53 1.78 -17.86
N GLY A 176 -21.87 2.69 -17.14
CA GLY A 176 -20.40 2.74 -17.04
C GLY A 176 -19.73 3.50 -18.18
N GLN A 177 -20.46 4.38 -18.86
CA GLN A 177 -19.91 5.30 -19.86
C GLN A 177 -19.42 6.62 -19.27
N ALA A 178 -19.85 6.96 -18.05
CA ALA A 178 -19.42 8.18 -17.39
C ALA A 178 -19.23 8.01 -15.88
N LEU A 179 -18.41 8.89 -15.30
CA LEU A 179 -18.20 9.02 -13.87
C LEU A 179 -18.85 10.32 -13.37
N GLY A 180 -19.86 10.16 -12.53
CA GLY A 180 -20.48 11.23 -11.75
C GLY A 180 -19.75 11.49 -10.44
N LEU A 181 -19.46 12.75 -10.15
CA LEU A 181 -18.87 13.23 -8.90
C LEU A 181 -19.91 14.07 -8.17
N SER A 182 -20.23 13.74 -6.92
CA SER A 182 -21.20 14.48 -6.11
C SER A 182 -20.78 14.65 -4.65
N CYS A 183 -21.15 15.78 -4.04
CA CYS A 183 -21.05 15.99 -2.58
C CYS A 183 -22.34 15.54 -1.88
N LYS A 184 -22.33 15.53 -0.53
CA LYS A 184 -23.38 15.03 0.36
C LYS A 184 -24.82 15.40 -0.01
N ASP A 185 -25.04 16.55 -0.65
CA ASP A 185 -26.39 17.06 -0.93
C ASP A 185 -26.79 16.96 -2.42
N GLY A 186 -25.99 16.28 -3.26
CA GLY A 186 -26.21 16.22 -4.71
C GLY A 186 -26.06 17.58 -5.43
N THR A 187 -25.58 18.60 -4.70
CA THR A 187 -25.57 20.02 -5.07
C THR A 187 -24.64 20.37 -6.23
N ALA A 188 -23.71 19.49 -6.56
CA ALA A 188 -22.84 19.63 -7.72
C ALA A 188 -22.55 18.25 -8.28
N MET A 189 -23.14 17.93 -9.43
CA MET A 189 -22.84 16.72 -10.18
C MET A 189 -21.94 17.08 -11.36
N LEU A 190 -20.67 16.71 -11.29
CA LEU A 190 -19.77 16.77 -12.44
C LEU A 190 -19.74 15.40 -13.10
N VAL A 191 -19.98 15.37 -14.41
CA VAL A 191 -19.95 14.15 -15.20
C VAL A 191 -18.74 14.20 -16.11
N MET A 192 -17.96 13.12 -16.13
CA MET A 192 -16.85 12.94 -17.06
C MET A 192 -17.02 11.65 -17.86
N PRO A 193 -16.76 11.68 -19.18
CA PRO A 193 -16.79 10.47 -19.99
C PRO A 193 -15.65 9.54 -19.58
N LEU A 194 -15.91 8.24 -19.56
CA LEU A 194 -14.90 7.23 -19.32
C LEU A 194 -14.19 6.90 -20.64
N GLN A 195 -12.87 6.75 -20.57
CA GLN A 195 -12.10 6.16 -21.67
C GLN A 195 -12.16 4.64 -21.48
N VAL A 196 -12.90 3.95 -22.36
CA VAL A 196 -12.94 2.49 -22.35
C VAL A 196 -11.78 1.97 -23.18
N GLU A 197 -10.57 1.96 -22.62
CA GLU A 197 -9.47 1.14 -23.14
C GLU A 197 -9.37 -0.13 -22.28
N LYS A 198 -9.09 -1.25 -22.96
CA LYS A 198 -9.19 -2.62 -22.44
C LYS A 198 -8.59 -2.74 -21.03
N PRO A 199 -9.42 -2.91 -20.00
CA PRO A 199 -8.96 -2.83 -18.63
C PRO A 199 -8.07 -4.00 -18.20
N GLU A 200 -8.19 -5.15 -18.87
CA GLU A 200 -7.28 -6.29 -18.69
C GLU A 200 -5.79 -5.96 -18.93
N ASP A 201 -5.49 -4.93 -19.74
CA ASP A 201 -4.11 -4.53 -20.08
C ASP A 201 -3.50 -3.55 -19.05
N HIS A 202 -4.29 -3.05 -18.09
CA HIS A 202 -3.91 -1.90 -17.24
C HIS A 202 -3.95 -2.15 -15.72
N VAL A 203 -4.46 -3.28 -15.23
CA VAL A 203 -4.31 -3.63 -13.81
C VAL A 203 -2.85 -3.94 -13.56
N ALA A 204 -2.18 -3.19 -12.68
CA ALA A 204 -0.79 -3.45 -12.34
C ALA A 204 -0.67 -4.82 -11.64
N ASP A 205 -0.35 -5.84 -12.45
CA ASP A 205 0.01 -7.22 -12.10
C ASP A 205 0.96 -7.30 -10.89
N GLN A 206 1.71 -6.23 -10.61
CA GLN A 206 2.64 -6.15 -9.50
C GLN A 206 2.00 -6.07 -8.09
N LEU A 207 0.85 -5.41 -7.93
CA LEU A 207 0.13 -5.41 -6.64
C LEU A 207 -0.53 -6.77 -6.37
N ALA A 208 -1.13 -7.38 -7.40
CA ALA A 208 -1.70 -8.72 -7.31
C ALA A 208 -0.64 -9.77 -6.95
N LYS A 209 0.57 -9.64 -7.52
CA LYS A 209 1.72 -10.49 -7.15
C LYS A 209 2.09 -10.35 -5.67
N LEU A 210 1.92 -9.19 -5.03
CA LEU A 210 2.23 -9.00 -3.59
C LEU A 210 1.31 -9.82 -2.67
N ARG A 211 0.09 -10.13 -3.10
CA ARG A 211 -0.85 -11.00 -2.37
C ARG A 211 -0.27 -12.39 -2.13
N GLY A 212 0.55 -12.90 -3.05
CA GLY A 212 1.21 -14.21 -2.95
C GLY A 212 2.63 -14.19 -2.36
N SER A 213 3.18 -13.02 -1.99
CA SER A 213 4.55 -12.89 -1.50
C SER A 213 4.68 -12.33 -0.08
N GLY A 214 3.58 -12.30 0.70
CA GLY A 214 3.67 -12.12 2.15
C GLY A 214 4.59 -13.19 2.76
N PRO A 215 5.19 -12.98 3.96
CA PRO A 215 5.83 -14.08 4.66
C PRO A 215 4.82 -15.21 4.70
N ALA A 216 5.17 -16.37 4.14
CA ALA A 216 4.28 -17.52 4.12
C ALA A 216 3.77 -17.71 5.56
N VAL A 217 2.55 -17.24 5.80
CA VAL A 217 1.69 -17.89 6.77
C VAL A 217 1.70 -19.30 6.22
N ALA A 218 2.27 -20.23 6.99
CA ALA A 218 2.06 -21.63 6.71
C ALA A 218 0.60 -21.72 6.30
N SER A 219 0.32 -22.23 5.09
CA SER A 219 -1.04 -22.66 4.80
C SER A 219 -1.52 -23.34 6.08
N PRO A 220 -2.69 -22.99 6.64
CA PRO A 220 -3.22 -23.76 7.75
C PRO A 220 -3.00 -25.21 7.34
N ALA A 221 -2.27 -25.96 8.19
CA ALA A 221 -1.91 -27.34 7.87
C ALA A 221 -3.15 -27.95 7.24
N ASP A 222 -3.02 -28.56 6.06
CA ASP A 222 -4.11 -29.35 5.49
C ASP A 222 -4.68 -30.10 6.68
N PRO A 223 -5.97 -29.92 7.02
CA PRO A 223 -6.52 -30.53 8.22
C PRO A 223 -6.11 -31.99 8.13
N GLU A 224 -5.26 -32.42 9.06
CA GLU A 224 -4.96 -33.82 9.24
C GLU A 224 -6.34 -34.47 9.27
N GLU A 225 -6.58 -35.43 8.37
CA GLU A 225 -7.87 -36.09 8.21
C GLU A 225 -8.41 -36.34 9.62
N ASP A 226 -9.47 -35.60 10.00
CA ASP A 226 -10.01 -35.62 11.34
C ASP A 226 -10.34 -37.09 11.64
N ASP A 227 -9.56 -37.68 12.54
CA ASP A 227 -9.91 -38.93 13.20
C ASP A 227 -11.32 -38.71 13.76
N GLU A 228 -12.27 -39.53 13.28
CA GLU A 228 -13.69 -39.57 13.64
C GLU A 228 -13.97 -38.94 15.01
N HIS A 229 -14.27 -37.64 15.03
CA HIS A 229 -14.70 -36.95 16.23
C HIS A 229 -16.12 -37.43 16.51
N ASP A 230 -16.28 -38.21 17.60
CA ASP A 230 -17.57 -38.53 18.19
C ASP A 230 -18.45 -37.27 18.22
N GLU A 231 -19.51 -37.27 17.40
CA GLU A 231 -20.52 -36.21 17.39
C GLU A 231 -21.12 -36.12 18.79
N TRP A 232 -20.70 -35.11 19.54
CA TRP A 232 -21.27 -34.83 20.85
C TRP A 232 -22.70 -34.31 20.67
N GLU A 233 -23.68 -35.16 20.96
CA GLU A 233 -25.07 -34.77 21.06
C GLU A 233 -25.38 -34.35 22.51
N PRO A 234 -25.82 -33.09 22.76
CA PRO A 234 -26.20 -32.66 24.09
C PRO A 234 -27.39 -33.47 24.60
N THR A 235 -27.31 -33.86 25.87
CA THR A 235 -28.39 -34.62 26.52
C THR A 235 -29.63 -33.75 26.74
N GLU A 236 -30.81 -34.37 26.88
CA GLU A 236 -32.07 -33.64 27.15
C GLU A 236 -31.98 -32.75 28.41
N ALA A 237 -31.18 -33.15 29.40
CA ALA A 237 -30.93 -32.35 30.60
C ALA A 237 -30.13 -31.07 30.31
N GLU A 238 -29.10 -31.17 29.48
CA GLU A 238 -28.28 -30.01 29.06
C GLU A 238 -29.08 -29.04 28.18
N MET A 239 -30.01 -29.56 27.36
CA MET A 239 -30.94 -28.73 26.61
C MET A 239 -31.96 -28.01 27.50
N ALA A 240 -32.44 -28.67 28.56
CA ALA A 240 -33.36 -28.05 29.52
C ALA A 240 -32.68 -26.91 30.30
N ASP A 241 -31.46 -27.14 30.80
CA ASP A 241 -30.68 -26.11 31.51
C ASP A 241 -30.36 -24.90 30.61
N ALA A 242 -30.06 -25.14 29.33
CA ALA A 242 -29.84 -24.07 28.35
C ALA A 242 -31.13 -23.26 28.07
N TYR A 243 -32.29 -23.92 28.04
CA TYR A 243 -33.58 -23.26 27.84
C TYR A 243 -33.98 -22.39 29.04
N ASP A 244 -33.74 -22.88 30.26
CA ASP A 244 -33.99 -22.13 31.49
C ASP A 244 -33.06 -20.90 31.59
N ALA A 245 -31.79 -21.05 31.20
CA ALA A 245 -30.86 -19.92 31.13
C ALA A 245 -31.29 -18.87 30.09
N PHE A 246 -31.81 -19.31 28.93
CA PHE A 246 -32.29 -18.40 27.89
C PHE A 246 -33.56 -17.66 28.31
N THR A 247 -34.50 -18.33 28.97
CA THR A 247 -35.76 -17.73 29.43
C THR A 247 -35.60 -16.81 30.64
N ALA A 248 -34.52 -16.96 31.42
CA ALA A 248 -34.15 -16.06 32.50
C ALA A 248 -33.52 -14.73 32.02
N LEU A 249 -33.21 -14.58 30.73
CA LEU A 249 -32.67 -13.34 30.19
C LEU A 249 -33.75 -12.25 30.20
N PRO A 250 -33.43 -11.03 30.68
CA PRO A 250 -34.39 -9.94 30.71
C PRO A 250 -34.79 -9.54 29.28
N THR A 251 -36.08 -9.66 28.97
CA THR A 251 -36.65 -9.17 27.71
C THR A 251 -36.55 -7.64 27.68
N ILE A 252 -35.89 -7.12 26.65
CA ILE A 252 -35.80 -5.68 26.38
C ILE A 252 -37.24 -5.14 26.20
N PRO A 253 -37.65 -4.04 26.87
CA PRO A 253 -38.99 -3.49 26.70
C PRO A 253 -39.22 -3.06 25.25
N GLU A 254 -40.26 -3.60 24.60
CA GLU A 254 -40.60 -3.29 23.20
C GLU A 254 -41.15 -1.88 22.96
N HIS A 255 -41.28 -1.05 24.00
CA HIS A 255 -41.73 0.34 23.87
C HIS A 255 -40.85 1.30 24.66
N ALA A 256 -39.85 1.87 23.99
CA ALA A 256 -39.35 3.20 24.34
C ALA A 256 -40.31 4.22 23.72
N SER A 257 -41.35 4.62 24.45
CA SER A 257 -42.20 5.75 24.06
C SER A 257 -41.63 7.07 24.57
N ALA A 258 -41.29 7.92 23.59
CA ALA A 258 -41.06 9.37 23.59
C ALA A 258 -39.87 9.94 24.40
#